data_AF-A0A165HMR8-F1
#
_entry.id   AF-A0A165HMR8-F1
#
_cell.length_a   1.000
_cell.length_b   1.000
_cell.length_c   1.000
_cell.angle_alpha   90.00
_cell.angle_beta   90.00
_cell.angle_gamma   90.00
#
_symmetry.space_group_name_H-M   'P 1'
#
loop_
_entity.id
_entity.type
_entity.pdbx_description
1 polymer ?
#
loop_
_entity_poly.entity_id
_entity_poly.type
_entity_poly.pdbx_seq_one_letter_code
_entity_poly.pdbx_strand_id
1 'polypeptide(L)'
;MELIRTPQPELADLFVKTLRRNGFAVDRREADGQHIIELQNPAQYEHAHALLQELINDLRHQQHRQPVEPLTGRPQPLLSGGWFASMGWVTRGILIACAVVYLSTYVIGYCIYNAFLFPRVVEGLASQPWRLLTPMFLHFSLLHILFNLLWWSDLGRLIERLQSGTQLVLVTVITSAASNLA
;
A
#
# COMPACT_ATOMS: atom_id res chain seq x y z
N MET A 1 0.51 -37.47 21.58
CA MET A 1 -0.72 -37.48 20.75
C MET A 1 -0.58 -36.37 19.71
N GLU A 2 -0.76 -36.67 18.43
CA GLU A 2 -0.60 -35.69 17.34
C GLU A 2 -1.67 -34.61 17.44
N LEU A 3 -1.25 -33.34 17.45
CA LEU A 3 -2.15 -32.19 17.57
C LEU A 3 -2.39 -31.52 16.20
N ILE A 4 -1.31 -31.31 15.42
CA ILE A 4 -1.38 -30.70 14.09
C ILE A 4 -0.12 -31.03 13.27
N ARG A 5 -0.29 -31.06 11.95
CA ARG A 5 0.81 -31.09 10.98
C ARG A 5 0.77 -29.85 10.09
N THR A 6 1.92 -29.25 9.82
CA THR A 6 2.04 -28.10 8.91
C THR A 6 3.28 -28.25 8.02
N PRO A 7 3.17 -27.96 6.71
CA PRO A 7 4.32 -27.94 5.80
C PRO A 7 5.18 -26.67 5.96
N GLN A 8 4.71 -25.66 6.71
CA GLN A 8 5.40 -24.38 6.85
C GLN A 8 6.19 -24.31 8.17
N PRO A 9 7.52 -24.08 8.13
CA PRO A 9 8.36 -24.05 9.33
C PRO A 9 8.01 -22.89 10.26
N GLU A 10 7.70 -21.72 9.72
CA GLU A 10 7.38 -20.51 10.50
C GLU A 10 6.09 -20.68 11.31
N LEU A 11 5.06 -21.29 10.71
CA LEU A 11 3.82 -21.61 11.41
C LEU A 11 4.04 -22.66 12.50
N ALA A 12 4.90 -23.66 12.24
CA ALA A 12 5.25 -24.66 13.25
C ALA A 12 5.90 -23.99 14.48
N ASP A 13 6.83 -23.06 14.25
CA ASP A 13 7.50 -22.32 15.33
C ASP A 13 6.50 -21.47 16.13
N LEU A 14 5.57 -20.80 15.46
CA LEU A 14 4.52 -20.01 16.10
C LEU A 14 3.61 -20.88 16.98
N PHE A 15 3.20 -22.05 16.48
CA PHE A 15 2.36 -22.99 17.23
C PHE A 15 3.09 -23.54 18.45
N VAL A 16 4.33 -24.01 18.30
CA VAL A 16 5.14 -24.52 19.41
C VAL A 16 5.36 -23.44 20.47
N LYS A 17 5.73 -22.22 20.07
CA LYS A 17 5.96 -21.10 20.99
C LYS A 17 4.69 -20.74 21.76
N THR A 18 3.55 -20.68 21.08
CA THR A 18 2.26 -20.33 21.69
C THR A 18 1.80 -21.41 22.65
N LEU A 19 1.90 -22.69 22.28
CA LEU A 19 1.52 -23.82 23.14
C LEU A 19 2.40 -23.88 24.40
N ARG A 20 3.73 -23.74 24.26
CA ARG A 20 4.65 -23.69 25.42
C ARG A 20 4.38 -22.51 26.34
N ARG A 21 4.09 -21.34 25.79
CA ARG A 21 3.75 -20.14 26.57
C ARG A 21 2.49 -20.32 27.40
N ASN A 22 1.54 -21.12 26.93
CA ASN A 22 0.30 -21.44 27.63
C ASN A 22 0.41 -22.70 28.51
N GLY A 23 1.63 -23.17 28.79
CA GLY A 23 1.90 -24.26 29.73
C GLY A 23 1.76 -25.67 29.17
N PHE A 24 1.63 -25.83 27.85
CA PHE A 24 1.56 -27.14 27.21
C PHE A 24 2.96 -27.68 26.88
N ALA A 25 3.21 -28.92 27.28
CA ALA A 25 4.43 -29.65 26.93
C ALA A 25 4.28 -30.27 25.53
N VAL A 26 4.88 -29.61 24.53
CA VAL A 26 4.83 -30.03 23.12
C VAL A 26 6.21 -30.32 22.55
N ASP A 27 6.27 -31.37 21.74
CA ASP A 27 7.44 -31.76 20.95
C ASP A 27 7.18 -31.55 19.46
N ARG A 28 8.25 -31.25 18.70
CA ARG A 28 8.19 -31.06 17.25
C ARG A 28 8.98 -32.17 16.60
N ARG A 29 8.34 -32.91 15.71
CA ARG A 29 8.99 -33.86 14.81
C ARG A 29 8.86 -33.40 13.38
N GLU A 30 9.89 -33.66 12.59
CA GLU A 30 9.85 -33.48 11.15
C GLU A 30 9.78 -34.84 10.49
N ALA A 31 8.75 -35.05 9.68
CA ALA A 31 8.53 -36.29 8.94
C ALA A 31 7.93 -35.95 7.57
N ASP A 32 8.45 -36.54 6.50
CA ASP A 32 7.95 -36.36 5.12
C ASP A 32 7.83 -34.90 4.66
N GLY A 33 8.75 -34.04 5.11
CA GLY A 33 8.73 -32.60 4.79
C GLY A 33 7.60 -31.81 5.49
N GLN A 34 6.97 -32.40 6.50
CA GLN A 34 5.98 -31.76 7.36
C GLN A 34 6.48 -31.68 8.80
N HIS A 35 6.08 -30.62 9.49
CA HIS A 35 6.31 -30.47 10.92
C HIS A 35 5.06 -30.93 11.68
N ILE A 36 5.23 -32.01 12.43
CA ILE A 36 4.21 -32.62 13.29
C ILE A 36 4.44 -32.14 14.71
N ILE A 37 3.40 -31.58 15.32
CA ILE A 37 3.42 -31.11 16.71
C ILE A 37 2.69 -32.13 17.56
N GLU A 38 3.41 -32.73 18.50
CA GLU A 38 2.89 -33.77 19.39
C GLU A 38 2.76 -33.23 20.81
N LEU A 39 1.61 -33.49 21.42
CA LEU A 39 1.38 -33.21 22.82
C LEU A 39 1.85 -34.40 23.67
N GLN A 40 2.68 -34.11 24.68
CA GLN A 40 3.22 -35.14 25.58
C GLN A 40 2.16 -35.67 26.56
N ASN A 41 1.19 -34.83 26.95
CA ASN A 41 0.14 -35.20 27.89
C ASN A 41 -1.23 -35.33 27.18
N PRO A 42 -1.75 -36.56 26.98
CA PRO A 42 -3.04 -36.79 26.31
C PRO A 42 -4.24 -36.14 27.02
N ALA A 43 -4.18 -35.96 28.35
CA ALA A 43 -5.29 -35.37 29.11
C ALA A 43 -5.54 -33.89 28.79
N GLN A 44 -4.55 -33.20 28.22
CA GLN A 44 -4.62 -31.79 27.85
C GLN A 44 -4.98 -31.58 26.37
N TYR A 45 -5.28 -32.66 25.64
CA TYR A 45 -5.51 -32.62 24.20
C TYR A 45 -6.61 -31.63 23.80
N GLU A 46 -7.78 -31.71 24.44
CA GLU A 46 -8.92 -30.83 24.14
C GLU A 46 -8.59 -29.35 24.34
N HIS A 47 -7.88 -29.01 25.42
CA HIS A 47 -7.51 -27.63 25.73
C HIS A 47 -6.44 -27.10 24.76
N ALA A 48 -5.45 -27.91 24.42
CA ALA A 48 -4.41 -27.55 23.45
C ALA A 48 -5.00 -27.38 22.04
N HIS A 49 -5.95 -28.24 21.67
CA HIS A 49 -6.63 -28.18 20.39
C HIS A 49 -7.54 -26.96 20.27
N ALA A 50 -8.29 -26.61 21.34
CA ALA A 50 -9.12 -25.41 21.37
C ALA A 50 -8.29 -24.12 21.20
N LEU A 51 -7.18 -23.99 21.93
CA LEU A 51 -6.26 -22.84 21.78
C LEU A 51 -5.68 -22.75 20.37
N LEU A 52 -5.33 -23.89 19.78
CA LEU A 52 -4.81 -23.94 18.43
C LEU A 52 -5.87 -23.52 17.39
N GLN A 53 -7.13 -23.96 17.55
CA GLN A 53 -8.23 -23.55 16.69
C GLN A 53 -8.52 -22.05 16.78
N GLU A 54 -8.47 -21.46 17.98
CA GLU A 54 -8.60 -20.02 18.18
C GLU A 54 -7.48 -19.26 17.45
N LEU A 55 -6.22 -19.69 17.61
CA LEU A 55 -5.09 -19.10 16.90
C LEU A 55 -5.21 -19.22 15.38
N ILE A 56 -5.63 -20.38 14.87
CA ILE A 56 -5.85 -20.58 13.42
C ILE A 56 -6.94 -19.66 12.90
N ASN A 57 -8.05 -19.51 13.63
CA ASN A 57 -9.15 -18.63 13.26
C ASN A 57 -8.72 -17.16 13.26
N ASP A 58 -7.94 -16.74 14.27
CA ASP A 58 -7.37 -15.39 14.34
C ASP A 58 -6.41 -15.12 13.19
N LEU A 59 -5.50 -16.06 12.88
CA LEU A 59 -4.59 -15.95 11.73
C LEU A 59 -5.38 -15.86 10.42
N ARG A 60 -6.45 -16.64 10.26
CA ARG A 60 -7.32 -16.59 9.07
C ARG A 60 -8.05 -15.26 8.97
N HIS A 61 -8.53 -14.72 10.08
CA HIS A 61 -9.18 -13.40 10.13
C HIS A 61 -8.19 -12.25 9.85
N GLN A 62 -6.96 -12.34 10.36
CA GLN A 62 -5.90 -11.37 10.06
C GLN A 62 -5.48 -11.45 8.58
N GLN A 63 -5.37 -12.66 8.03
CA GLN A 63 -5.09 -12.87 6.60
C GLN A 63 -6.20 -12.27 5.71
N HIS A 64 -7.44 -12.21 6.17
CA HIS A 64 -8.53 -11.52 5.45
C HIS A 64 -8.52 -9.99 5.62
N ARG A 65 -7.84 -9.45 6.63
CA ARG A 65 -7.80 -8.00 6.93
C ARG A 65 -6.64 -7.24 6.30
N GLN A 66 -5.64 -7.90 5.73
CA GLN A 66 -4.57 -7.22 5.01
C GLN A 66 -4.40 -7.78 3.60
N PRO A 67 -4.53 -6.96 2.54
CA PRO A 67 -3.89 -7.27 1.27
C PRO A 67 -2.38 -7.07 1.50
N VAL A 68 -1.72 -8.10 2.05
CA VAL A 68 -0.26 -8.16 2.06
C VAL A 68 0.15 -8.43 0.63
N GLU A 69 0.56 -7.37 -0.07
CA GLU A 69 1.26 -7.49 -1.33
C GLU A 69 2.53 -8.33 -1.09
N PRO A 70 2.72 -9.45 -1.80
CA PRO A 70 3.84 -10.32 -1.53
C PRO A 70 5.14 -9.58 -1.86
N LEU A 71 6.13 -9.62 -0.96
CA LEU A 71 7.53 -9.20 -1.18
C LEU A 71 8.25 -10.04 -2.26
N THR A 72 7.52 -10.82 -3.04
CA THR A 72 8.03 -11.42 -4.28
C THR A 72 7.83 -10.40 -5.38
N GLY A 73 8.92 -9.86 -5.93
CA GLY A 73 8.94 -8.90 -7.05
C GLY A 73 8.38 -9.44 -8.37
N ARG A 74 7.18 -10.02 -8.34
CA ARG A 74 6.38 -10.31 -9.53
C ARG A 74 5.64 -9.01 -9.87
N PRO A 75 5.94 -8.39 -11.02
CA PRO A 75 5.23 -7.19 -11.44
C PRO A 75 3.75 -7.56 -11.60
N GLN A 76 2.88 -6.94 -10.80
CA GLN A 76 1.46 -6.96 -11.13
C GLN A 76 1.31 -6.36 -12.52
N PRO A 77 0.52 -6.97 -13.42
CA PRO A 77 0.35 -6.44 -14.76
C PRO A 77 -0.21 -5.01 -14.67
N LEU A 78 0.54 -4.07 -15.24
CA LEU A 78 0.31 -2.62 -15.22
C LEU A 78 -1.08 -2.22 -15.78
N LEU A 79 -1.70 -3.14 -16.53
CA LEU A 79 -3.01 -3.00 -17.18
C LEU A 79 -4.15 -3.79 -16.53
N SER A 80 -3.92 -4.44 -15.38
CA SER A 80 -5.02 -5.04 -14.63
C SER A 80 -5.82 -3.95 -13.91
N GLY A 81 -7.15 -4.04 -13.91
CA GLY A 81 -8.00 -3.12 -13.14
C GLY A 81 -7.68 -3.08 -11.64
N GLY A 82 -7.02 -4.13 -11.13
CA GLY A 82 -6.49 -4.18 -9.76
C GLY A 82 -5.40 -3.15 -9.47
N TRP A 83 -4.59 -2.77 -10.47
CA TRP A 83 -3.53 -1.78 -10.27
C TRP A 83 -4.10 -0.42 -9.85
N PHE A 84 -5.13 0.09 -10.54
CA PHE A 84 -5.76 1.36 -10.16
C PHE A 84 -6.57 1.25 -8.86
N ALA A 85 -7.22 0.10 -8.62
CA ALA A 85 -8.01 -0.15 -7.41
C ALA A 85 -7.14 -0.23 -6.14
N SER A 86 -5.88 -0.64 -6.28
CA SER A 86 -4.93 -0.81 -5.17
C SER A 86 -4.27 0.50 -4.68
N MET A 87 -4.58 1.64 -5.30
CA MET A 87 -4.11 2.96 -4.92
C MET A 87 -5.08 3.62 -3.93
N GLY A 88 -4.56 4.46 -3.03
CA GLY A 88 -5.41 5.28 -2.17
C GLY A 88 -6.09 6.41 -2.94
N TRP A 89 -6.98 7.11 -2.24
CA TRP A 89 -7.87 8.09 -2.86
C TRP A 89 -7.14 9.36 -3.29
N VAL A 90 -6.05 9.76 -2.62
CA VAL A 90 -5.27 10.95 -2.97
C VAL A 90 -4.48 10.68 -4.25
N THR A 91 -3.79 9.54 -4.31
CA THR A 91 -3.02 9.16 -5.50
C THR A 91 -3.94 9.11 -6.73
N ARG A 92 -5.09 8.42 -6.63
CA ARG A 92 -6.09 8.34 -7.70
C ARG A 92 -6.64 9.71 -8.11
N GLY A 93 -6.96 10.55 -7.13
CA GLY A 93 -7.48 11.90 -7.38
C GLY A 93 -6.50 12.73 -8.21
N ILE A 94 -5.21 12.72 -7.84
CA ILE A 94 -4.18 13.48 -8.55
C ILE A 94 -3.90 12.89 -9.95
N LEU A 95 -3.88 11.56 -10.10
CA LEU A 95 -3.78 10.91 -11.42
C LEU A 95 -4.89 11.38 -12.37
N ILE A 96 -6.14 11.35 -11.90
CA ILE A 96 -7.29 11.78 -12.70
C ILE A 96 -7.19 13.28 -13.01
N ALA A 97 -6.85 14.12 -12.03
CA ALA A 97 -6.71 15.56 -12.22
C ALA A 97 -5.64 15.89 -13.28
N CYS A 98 -4.45 15.29 -13.19
CA CYS A 98 -3.39 15.47 -14.18
C CYS A 98 -3.84 15.03 -15.59
N ALA A 99 -4.51 13.88 -15.72
CA ALA A 99 -5.02 13.40 -17.00
C ALA A 99 -6.07 14.35 -17.59
N VAL A 100 -7.02 14.82 -16.77
CA VAL A 100 -8.07 15.77 -17.19
C VAL A 100 -7.46 17.10 -17.63
N VAL A 101 -6.55 17.68 -16.84
CA VAL A 101 -5.88 18.94 -17.18
C VAL A 101 -5.10 18.79 -18.49
N TYR A 102 -4.31 17.71 -18.64
CA TYR A 102 -3.56 17.45 -19.86
C TYR A 102 -4.47 17.26 -21.09
N LEU A 103 -5.59 16.55 -20.98
CA LEU A 103 -6.53 16.41 -22.09
C LEU A 103 -7.22 17.74 -22.42
N SER A 104 -7.53 18.54 -21.40
CA SER A 104 -8.21 19.83 -21.57
C SER A 104 -7.38 20.83 -22.38
N THR A 105 -6.04 20.76 -22.35
CA THR A 105 -5.19 21.66 -23.13
C THR A 105 -5.33 21.44 -24.64
N TYR A 106 -5.76 20.25 -25.08
CA TYR A 106 -6.03 19.98 -26.50
C TYR A 106 -7.35 20.58 -26.99
N VAL A 107 -8.29 20.87 -26.08
CA VAL A 107 -9.61 21.44 -26.41
C VAL A 107 -9.63 22.95 -26.16
N ILE A 108 -9.14 23.39 -25.00
CA ILE A 108 -9.19 24.78 -24.53
C ILE A 108 -7.91 25.54 -24.89
N GLY A 109 -6.78 24.84 -25.07
CA GLY A 109 -5.52 25.46 -25.50
C GLY A 109 -4.91 26.39 -24.46
N TYR A 110 -4.45 27.56 -24.92
CA TYR A 110 -3.66 28.51 -24.15
C TYR A 110 -4.34 29.03 -22.88
N CYS A 111 -5.68 29.07 -22.83
CA CYS A 111 -6.39 29.56 -21.64
C CYS A 111 -6.12 28.71 -20.39
N ILE A 112 -5.95 27.39 -20.54
CA ILE A 112 -5.60 26.51 -19.41
C ILE A 112 -4.18 26.80 -18.92
N TYR A 113 -3.23 26.92 -19.85
CA TYR A 113 -1.85 27.28 -19.50
C TYR A 113 -1.81 28.61 -18.77
N ASN A 114 -2.50 29.64 -19.29
CA ASN A 114 -2.58 30.92 -18.62
C ASN A 114 -3.17 30.73 -17.22
N ALA A 115 -4.35 30.14 -17.06
CA ALA A 115 -4.99 29.99 -15.76
C ALA A 115 -4.14 29.26 -14.70
N PHE A 116 -3.33 28.27 -15.11
CA PHE A 116 -2.62 27.37 -14.19
C PHE A 116 -1.15 27.72 -13.97
N LEU A 117 -0.51 28.45 -14.88
CA LEU A 117 0.90 28.84 -14.78
C LEU A 117 1.14 29.77 -13.59
N PHE A 118 2.33 29.64 -12.99
CA PHE A 118 2.79 30.55 -11.97
C PHE A 118 2.84 31.99 -12.54
N PRO A 119 2.35 33.01 -11.82
CA PRO A 119 2.39 34.39 -12.31
C PRO A 119 3.83 34.86 -12.49
N ARG A 120 4.06 35.79 -13.43
CA ARG A 120 5.41 36.35 -13.68
C ARG A 120 6.04 37.02 -12.46
N VAL A 121 5.19 37.48 -11.53
CA VAL A 121 5.58 38.14 -10.29
C VAL A 121 4.72 37.60 -9.15
N VAL A 122 5.30 37.50 -7.95
CA VAL A 122 4.68 36.85 -6.78
C VAL A 122 3.41 37.59 -6.35
N GLU A 123 3.33 38.90 -6.55
CA GLU A 123 2.15 39.73 -6.25
C GLU A 123 0.90 39.27 -7.02
N GLY A 124 1.09 38.61 -8.17
CA GLY A 124 0.00 38.02 -8.93
C GLY A 124 -0.77 36.94 -8.14
N LEU A 125 -0.12 36.28 -7.17
CA LEU A 125 -0.74 35.27 -6.31
C LEU A 125 -1.80 35.86 -5.38
N ALA A 126 -1.73 37.15 -5.03
CA ALA A 126 -2.75 37.78 -4.19
C ALA A 126 -4.15 37.73 -4.83
N SER A 127 -4.20 37.84 -6.16
CA SER A 127 -5.44 37.74 -6.94
C SER A 127 -5.77 36.32 -7.40
N GLN A 128 -4.76 35.45 -7.53
CA GLN A 128 -4.90 34.10 -8.09
C GLN A 128 -4.06 33.09 -7.29
N PRO A 129 -4.40 32.81 -6.02
CA PRO A 129 -3.55 32.04 -5.11
C PRO A 129 -3.40 30.57 -5.52
N TRP A 130 -4.37 30.01 -6.25
CA TRP A 130 -4.29 28.63 -6.76
C TRP A 130 -3.09 28.43 -7.69
N ARG A 131 -2.60 29.48 -8.37
CA ARG A 131 -1.42 29.44 -9.25
C ARG A 131 -0.11 29.09 -8.55
N LEU A 132 -0.10 29.07 -7.22
CA LEU A 132 1.04 28.55 -6.45
C LEU A 132 1.17 27.02 -6.57
N LEU A 133 0.04 26.31 -6.75
CA LEU A 133 0.01 24.83 -6.76
C LEU A 133 -0.36 24.27 -8.13
N THR A 134 -1.22 24.95 -8.89
CA THR A 134 -1.70 24.45 -10.18
C THR A 134 -0.64 24.16 -11.24
N PRO A 135 0.57 24.77 -11.24
CA PRO A 135 1.61 24.40 -12.19
C PRO A 135 1.96 22.90 -12.16
N MET A 136 1.79 22.22 -11.02
CA MET A 136 2.08 20.78 -10.89
C MET A 136 1.20 19.89 -11.79
N PHE A 137 0.06 20.39 -12.28
CA PHE A 137 -0.83 19.64 -13.17
C PHE A 137 -0.49 19.84 -14.66
N LEU A 138 0.34 20.82 -15.01
CA LEU A 138 0.66 21.14 -16.39
C LEU A 138 1.73 20.20 -16.95
N HIS A 139 1.43 19.58 -18.08
CA HIS A 139 2.34 18.68 -18.79
C HIS A 139 2.43 19.07 -20.27
N PHE A 140 3.63 18.99 -20.84
CA PHE A 140 3.94 19.52 -22.19
C PHE A 140 4.12 18.45 -23.26
N SER A 141 4.20 17.18 -22.87
CA SER A 141 4.31 16.07 -23.81
C SER A 141 3.71 14.79 -23.23
N LEU A 142 3.33 13.87 -24.12
CA LEU A 142 2.76 12.58 -23.74
C LEU A 142 3.74 11.77 -22.89
N LEU A 143 5.02 11.75 -23.28
CA LEU A 143 6.05 11.03 -22.56
C LEU A 143 6.25 11.59 -21.15
N HIS A 144 6.24 12.93 -21.00
CA HIS A 144 6.40 13.59 -19.70
C HIS A 144 5.26 13.21 -18.75
N ILE A 145 3.99 13.29 -19.18
CA ILE A 145 2.87 12.92 -18.32
C ILE A 145 2.88 11.43 -17.97
N LEU A 146 3.20 10.53 -18.91
CA LEU A 146 3.25 9.10 -18.63
C LEU A 146 4.30 8.76 -17.56
N PHE A 147 5.51 9.34 -17.65
CA PHE A 147 6.54 9.12 -16.65
C PHE A 147 6.17 9.69 -15.28
N ASN A 148 5.61 10.90 -15.21
CA ASN A 148 5.19 11.47 -13.93
C ASN A 148 4.06 10.68 -13.30
N LEU A 149 3.07 10.26 -14.09
CA LEU A 149 1.96 9.46 -13.57
C LEU A 149 2.45 8.08 -13.10
N LEU A 150 3.42 7.47 -13.78
CA LEU A 150 4.05 6.23 -13.34
C LEU A 150 4.73 6.41 -11.98
N TRP A 151 5.63 7.40 -11.85
CA TRP A 151 6.33 7.65 -10.59
C TRP A 151 5.40 8.05 -9.45
N TRP A 152 4.43 8.91 -9.73
CA TRP A 152 3.40 9.31 -8.78
C TRP A 152 2.57 8.12 -8.30
N SER A 153 2.20 7.22 -9.21
CA SER A 153 1.40 6.05 -8.88
C SER A 153 2.14 5.03 -7.99
N ASP A 154 3.46 4.94 -8.13
CA ASP A 154 4.30 4.04 -7.36
C ASP A 154 4.66 4.65 -5.99
N LEU A 155 5.24 5.85 -5.99
CA LEU A 155 5.63 6.56 -4.77
C LEU A 155 4.42 6.99 -3.93
N GLY A 156 3.37 7.50 -4.57
CA GLY A 156 2.15 7.95 -3.89
C GLY A 156 1.45 6.79 -3.18
N ARG A 157 1.34 5.64 -3.86
CA ARG A 157 0.82 4.40 -3.24
C ARG A 157 1.66 3.97 -2.06
N LEU A 158 2.99 4.01 -2.17
CA LEU A 158 3.90 3.66 -1.08
C LEU A 158 3.68 4.58 0.13
N ILE A 159 3.62 5.89 -0.08
CA ILE A 159 3.39 6.88 0.98
C ILE A 159 1.99 6.72 1.61
N GLU A 160 0.93 6.57 0.81
CA GLU A 160 -0.43 6.38 1.33
C GLU A 160 -0.56 5.11 2.18
N ARG A 161 0.15 4.04 1.80
CA ARG A 161 0.11 2.75 2.52
C ARG A 161 0.98 2.72 3.77
N LEU A 162 2.18 3.29 3.71
CA LEU A 162 3.13 3.26 4.82
C LEU A 162 2.93 4.39 5.82
N GLN A 163 2.35 5.51 5.39
CA GLN A 163 2.15 6.71 6.20
C GLN A 163 0.68 7.10 6.25
N SER A 164 0.21 7.94 5.33
CA SER A 164 -1.20 8.32 5.17
C SER A 164 -1.43 9.16 3.91
N GLY A 165 -2.69 9.26 3.47
CA GLY A 165 -3.07 10.22 2.43
C GLY A 165 -2.80 11.69 2.82
N THR A 166 -2.97 12.04 4.09
CA THR A 166 -2.66 13.40 4.59
C THR A 166 -1.19 13.73 4.43
N GLN A 167 -0.30 12.78 4.71
CA GLN A 167 1.15 12.96 4.54
C GLN A 167 1.50 13.16 3.05
N LEU A 168 0.86 12.41 2.15
CA LEU A 168 1.04 12.61 0.71
C LEU A 168 0.59 14.01 0.27
N VAL A 169 -0.58 14.47 0.72
CA VAL A 169 -1.06 15.83 0.45
C VAL A 169 -0.08 16.88 0.97
N LEU A 170 0.39 16.74 2.21
CA LEU A 170 1.31 17.70 2.83
C LEU A 170 2.62 17.81 2.05
N VAL A 171 3.25 16.68 1.75
CA VAL A 171 4.49 16.65 0.96
C VAL A 171 4.26 17.30 -0.39
N THR A 172 3.16 16.98 -1.07
CA THR A 172 2.82 17.52 -2.40
C THR A 172 2.62 19.03 -2.38
N VAL A 173 1.89 19.56 -1.38
CA VAL A 173 1.64 21.00 -1.26
C VAL A 173 2.94 21.74 -0.97
N ILE A 174 3.76 21.22 -0.03
CA ILE A 174 5.03 21.85 0.33
C ILE A 174 6.00 21.82 -0.84
N THR A 175 6.19 20.68 -1.51
CA THR A 175 7.11 20.56 -2.64
C THR A 175 6.65 21.40 -3.81
N SER A 176 5.36 21.37 -4.16
CA SER A 176 4.81 22.19 -5.23
C SER A 176 4.99 23.69 -4.96
N ALA A 177 4.73 24.15 -3.74
CA ALA A 177 4.90 25.56 -3.40
C ALA A 177 6.38 25.96 -3.41
N ALA A 178 7.25 25.15 -2.80
CA ALA A 178 8.69 25.42 -2.73
C ALA A 178 9.33 25.44 -4.13
N SER A 179 8.98 24.50 -5.01
CA SER A 179 9.51 24.45 -6.38
C SER A 179 9.10 25.65 -7.24
N ASN A 180 7.99 26.30 -6.92
CA ASN A 180 7.54 27.50 -7.64
C ASN A 180 8.09 28.81 -7.06
N LEU A 181 8.58 28.80 -5.81
CA LEU A 181 9.12 29.97 -5.12
C LEU A 181 10.66 30.02 -5.11
N ALA A 182 11.33 28.94 -5.51
CA ALA A 182 12.79 28.83 -5.62
C ALA A 182 13.33 29.50 -6.90
#